data_AF-A0A699YWT6-F1
#
_entry.id   AF-A0A699YWT6-F1
#
_cell.length_a   1.000
_cell.length_b   1.000
_cell.length_c   1.000
_cell.angle_alpha   90.00
_cell.angle_beta   90.00
_cell.angle_gamma   90.00
#
_symmetry.space_group_name_H-M   'P 1'
#
loop_
_entity.id
_entity.type
_entity.pdbx_description
1 polymer ?
#
loop_
_entity_poly.entity_id
_entity_poly.type
_entity_poly.pdbx_seq_one_letter_code
_entity_poly.pdbx_strand_id
1 'polypeptide(L)'
;MGKDAGTAALVPEQKLSKTAEKNAAAEAKAKRARTYDADEHLMSPSEVAARYGTQVDLQSPAHSAGLTAAQVEAQRAQHGFNRLTPPKELPEIVKFLKQFINPLMLLLLVAGVLCFMAYGLQASGQQAVAGPSACLLGWG
;
A
#
# COMPACT_ATOMS: atom_id res chain seq x y z
N MET A 1 47.11 -20.74 -14.53
CA MET A 1 46.69 -19.48 -15.19
C MET A 1 45.34 -19.73 -15.84
N GLY A 2 44.23 -19.10 -15.51
CA GLY A 2 43.99 -17.91 -14.72
C GLY A 2 42.85 -17.14 -15.37
N LYS A 3 41.75 -16.98 -14.61
CA LYS A 3 40.76 -15.87 -14.64
C LYS A 3 39.86 -15.85 -15.91
N ASP A 4 38.58 -15.49 -15.88
CA ASP A 4 37.75 -14.85 -14.86
C ASP A 4 36.27 -15.11 -15.18
N ALA A 5 35.50 -15.30 -14.11
CA ALA A 5 34.07 -15.54 -14.13
C ALA A 5 33.30 -14.25 -14.43
N GLY A 6 32.55 -14.24 -15.53
CA GLY A 6 31.51 -13.24 -15.79
C GLY A 6 30.20 -13.66 -15.14
N THR A 7 30.06 -13.44 -13.82
CA THR A 7 28.79 -13.56 -13.09
C THR A 7 27.85 -12.43 -13.53
N ALA A 8 27.08 -12.67 -14.58
CA ALA A 8 25.90 -11.87 -14.90
C ALA A 8 24.81 -12.22 -13.88
N ALA A 9 24.61 -11.32 -12.92
CA ALA A 9 23.63 -11.46 -11.86
C ALA A 9 22.21 -11.66 -12.43
N LEU A 10 21.68 -12.86 -12.21
CA LEU A 10 20.28 -13.23 -12.40
C LEU A 10 19.40 -12.37 -11.46
N VAL A 11 18.86 -11.26 -11.98
CA VAL A 11 17.79 -10.51 -11.31
C VAL A 11 16.54 -11.40 -11.33
N PRO A 12 15.86 -11.64 -10.20
CA PRO A 12 14.99 -12.80 -10.04
C PRO A 12 13.66 -12.62 -10.78
N GLU A 13 13.46 -13.39 -11.85
CA GLU A 13 12.18 -13.66 -12.54
C GLU A 13 11.02 -13.94 -11.55
N GLN A 14 11.35 -14.48 -10.37
CA GLN A 14 10.41 -14.79 -9.30
C GLN A 14 9.71 -13.58 -8.65
N LYS A 15 10.25 -12.36 -8.79
CA LYS A 15 9.62 -11.14 -8.25
C LYS A 15 8.53 -10.59 -9.17
N LEU A 16 8.65 -10.77 -10.49
CA LEU A 16 7.67 -10.29 -11.45
C LEU A 16 6.41 -11.19 -11.45
N SER A 17 6.59 -12.51 -11.42
CA SER A 17 5.50 -13.49 -11.37
C SER A 17 4.65 -13.38 -10.08
N LYS A 18 5.30 -13.22 -8.92
CA LYS A 18 4.60 -13.02 -7.64
C LYS A 18 3.83 -11.70 -7.57
N THR A 19 4.23 -10.68 -8.31
CA THR A 19 3.55 -9.36 -8.32
C THR A 19 2.31 -9.39 -9.21
N ALA A 20 2.38 -10.05 -10.37
CA ALA A 20 1.25 -10.25 -11.27
C ALA A 20 0.13 -11.09 -10.62
N GLU A 21 0.48 -12.20 -9.95
CA GLU A 21 -0.49 -13.06 -9.26
C GLU A 21 -1.19 -12.33 -8.11
N LYS A 22 -0.45 -11.48 -7.38
CA LYS A 22 -0.98 -10.68 -6.27
C LYS A 22 -1.92 -9.56 -6.74
N ASN A 23 -1.66 -8.98 -7.91
CA ASN A 23 -2.52 -7.97 -8.54
C ASN A 23 -3.81 -8.60 -9.09
N ALA A 24 -3.71 -9.76 -9.75
CA ALA A 24 -4.88 -10.50 -10.22
C ALA A 24 -5.79 -10.96 -9.06
N ALA A 25 -5.20 -11.42 -7.95
CA ALA A 25 -5.94 -11.75 -6.74
C ALA A 25 -6.62 -10.52 -6.10
N ALA A 26 -5.97 -9.34 -6.16
CA ALA A 26 -6.55 -8.09 -5.68
C ALA A 26 -7.71 -7.61 -6.57
N GLU A 27 -7.60 -7.72 -7.89
CA GLU A 27 -8.68 -7.41 -8.83
C GLU A 27 -9.85 -8.38 -8.71
N ALA A 28 -9.60 -9.69 -8.59
CA ALA A 28 -10.66 -10.69 -8.36
C ALA A 28 -11.40 -10.43 -7.04
N LYS A 29 -10.67 -10.06 -5.98
CA LYS A 29 -11.25 -9.67 -4.70
C LYS A 29 -12.05 -8.37 -4.81
N ALA A 30 -11.56 -7.37 -5.55
CA ALA A 30 -12.27 -6.12 -5.78
C ALA A 30 -13.55 -6.31 -6.62
N LYS A 31 -13.51 -7.21 -7.61
CA LYS A 31 -14.67 -7.59 -8.43
C LYS A 31 -15.73 -8.31 -7.58
N ARG A 32 -15.33 -9.26 -6.73
CA ARG A 32 -16.23 -9.96 -5.81
C ARG A 32 -16.83 -9.05 -4.74
N ALA A 33 -16.08 -8.04 -4.28
CA ALA A 33 -16.59 -7.04 -3.33
C ALA A 33 -17.65 -6.10 -3.94
N ARG A 34 -17.69 -5.96 -5.27
CA ARG A 34 -18.70 -5.12 -5.95
C ARG A 34 -20.06 -5.79 -6.15
N THR A 35 -20.17 -7.10 -5.98
CA THR A 35 -21.39 -7.84 -6.32
C THR A 35 -21.92 -8.59 -5.08
N TYR A 36 -22.42 -7.86 -4.10
CA TYR A 36 -23.38 -8.38 -3.12
C TYR A 36 -24.73 -7.78 -3.47
N ASP A 37 -25.69 -8.61 -3.86
CA ASP A 37 -27.06 -8.19 -4.12
C ASP A 37 -27.88 -8.47 -2.86
N ALA A 38 -28.45 -7.42 -2.27
CA ALA A 38 -29.15 -7.49 -0.99
C ALA A 38 -30.66 -7.60 -1.24
N ASP A 39 -31.17 -8.82 -1.36
CA ASP A 39 -32.57 -9.12 -1.70
C ASP A 39 -33.49 -9.32 -0.47
N GLU A 40 -32.93 -9.30 0.74
CA GLU A 40 -33.62 -9.67 1.98
C GLU A 40 -34.81 -8.76 2.30
N HIS A 41 -34.75 -7.50 1.87
CA HIS A 41 -35.81 -6.51 2.09
C HIS A 41 -37.04 -6.71 1.20
N LEU A 42 -36.97 -7.60 0.22
CA LEU A 42 -38.09 -7.97 -0.66
C LEU A 42 -38.85 -9.20 -0.16
N MET A 43 -38.33 -9.88 0.87
CA MET A 43 -38.90 -11.12 1.43
C MET A 43 -39.85 -10.83 2.59
N SER A 44 -40.77 -11.76 2.84
CA SER A 44 -41.60 -11.68 4.05
C SER A 44 -40.78 -11.97 5.32
N PRO A 45 -41.14 -11.41 6.48
CA PRO A 45 -40.39 -11.62 7.71
C PRO A 45 -40.25 -13.10 8.13
N SER A 46 -41.25 -13.93 7.82
CA SER A 46 -41.23 -15.37 8.06
C SER A 46 -40.23 -16.11 7.16
N GLU A 47 -40.09 -15.68 5.90
CA GLU A 47 -39.12 -16.28 4.97
C GLU A 47 -37.69 -15.91 5.36
N VAL A 48 -37.48 -14.67 5.81
CA VAL A 48 -36.18 -14.22 6.36
C VAL A 48 -35.82 -15.04 7.60
N ALA A 49 -36.78 -15.23 8.52
CA ALA A 49 -36.57 -16.04 9.72
C ALA A 49 -36.17 -17.49 9.38
N ALA A 50 -36.78 -18.08 8.34
CA ALA A 50 -36.42 -19.40 7.84
C ALA A 50 -35.03 -19.43 7.16
N ARG A 51 -34.69 -18.43 6.34
CA ARG A 51 -33.40 -18.33 5.63
C ARG A 51 -32.21 -18.24 6.58
N TYR A 52 -32.34 -17.49 7.68
CA TYR A 52 -31.28 -17.29 8.67
C TYR A 52 -31.42 -18.16 9.93
N GLY A 53 -32.46 -18.98 10.02
CA GLY A 53 -32.71 -19.86 11.17
C GLY A 53 -32.92 -19.12 12.49
N THR A 54 -33.53 -17.94 12.44
CA THR A 54 -33.75 -17.06 13.61
C THR A 54 -35.19 -17.17 14.12
N GLN A 55 -35.39 -17.13 15.44
CA GLN A 55 -36.74 -17.10 16.03
C GLN A 55 -37.27 -15.66 16.11
N VAL A 56 -38.26 -15.35 15.27
CA VAL A 56 -38.91 -14.03 15.21
C VAL A 56 -40.42 -14.21 15.38
N ASP A 57 -41.01 -13.52 16.35
CA ASP A 57 -42.45 -13.44 16.56
C ASP A 57 -42.98 -12.11 15.99
N LEU A 58 -43.91 -12.22 15.04
CA LEU A 58 -44.51 -11.08 14.35
C LEU A 58 -45.64 -10.41 15.14
N GLN A 59 -46.27 -11.13 16.07
CA GLN A 59 -47.39 -10.62 16.87
C GLN A 59 -46.88 -9.86 18.10
N SER A 60 -45.77 -10.31 18.67
CA SER A 60 -45.10 -9.61 19.77
C SER A 60 -43.58 -9.60 19.58
N PRO A 61 -43.02 -8.49 19.04
CA PRO A 61 -41.57 -8.34 18.87
C PRO A 61 -40.80 -8.49 20.18
N ALA A 62 -41.43 -8.17 21.32
CA ALA A 62 -40.83 -8.29 22.65
C ALA A 62 -40.55 -9.74 23.10
N HIS A 63 -41.20 -10.73 22.49
CA HIS A 63 -41.00 -12.16 22.77
C HIS A 63 -40.08 -12.87 21.76
N SER A 64 -39.48 -12.13 20.82
CA SER A 64 -38.55 -12.71 19.86
C SER A 64 -37.24 -13.13 20.53
N ALA A 65 -36.96 -14.43 20.57
CA ALA A 65 -35.76 -14.99 21.20
C ALA A 65 -34.49 -14.87 20.34
N GLY A 66 -34.62 -14.65 19.03
CA GLY A 66 -33.49 -14.43 18.11
C GLY A 66 -32.63 -15.68 17.90
N LEU A 67 -31.30 -15.50 17.91
CA LEU A 67 -30.28 -16.56 17.77
C LEU A 67 -29.77 -17.01 19.14
N THR A 68 -29.52 -18.30 19.28
CA THR A 68 -28.92 -18.85 20.50
C THR A 68 -27.43 -18.50 20.62
N ALA A 69 -26.89 -18.44 21.84
CA ALA A 69 -25.47 -18.14 22.08
C ALA A 69 -24.54 -19.12 21.33
N ALA A 70 -24.88 -20.41 21.31
CA ALA A 70 -24.12 -21.43 20.58
C ALA A 70 -24.12 -21.22 19.06
N GLN A 71 -25.26 -20.83 18.48
CA GLN A 71 -25.35 -20.48 17.06
C GLN A 71 -24.52 -19.22 16.74
N VAL A 72 -24.54 -18.22 17.62
CA VAL A 72 -23.72 -17.00 17.45
C VAL A 72 -22.24 -17.34 17.41
N GLU A 73 -21.76 -18.22 18.29
CA GLU A 73 -20.35 -18.66 18.31
C GLU A 73 -19.98 -19.46 17.05
N ALA A 74 -20.83 -20.38 16.61
CA ALA A 74 -20.63 -21.13 15.38
C ALA A 74 -20.56 -20.21 14.14
N GLN A 75 -21.47 -19.24 14.05
CA GLN A 75 -21.50 -18.26 12.96
C GLN A 75 -20.26 -17.34 13.00
N ARG A 76 -19.79 -16.95 14.18
CA ARG A 76 -18.55 -16.16 14.34
C ARG A 76 -17.30 -16.95 13.92
N ALA A 77 -17.26 -18.25 14.19
CA ALA A 77 -16.17 -19.11 13.74
C ALA A 77 -16.14 -19.23 12.21
N GLN A 78 -17.31 -19.26 11.57
CA GLN A 78 -17.45 -19.39 10.12
C GLN A 78 -17.20 -18.08 9.35
N HIS A 79 -17.80 -16.97 9.79
CA HIS A 79 -17.78 -15.69 9.07
C HIS A 79 -16.76 -14.69 9.60
N GLY A 80 -16.22 -14.94 10.79
CA GLY A 80 -15.39 -13.99 11.52
C GLY A 80 -16.22 -12.91 12.20
N PHE A 81 -15.52 -11.96 12.82
CA PHE A 81 -16.17 -10.82 13.47
C PHE A 81 -16.70 -9.84 12.44
N ASN A 82 -17.87 -9.24 12.72
CA ASN A 82 -18.43 -8.15 11.93
C ASN A 82 -17.62 -6.86 12.17
N ARG A 83 -16.41 -6.83 11.61
CA ARG A 83 -15.49 -5.70 11.62
C ARG A 83 -14.91 -5.53 10.22
N LEU A 84 -14.97 -4.31 9.72
CA LEU A 84 -14.30 -3.98 8.46
C LEU A 84 -12.80 -4.23 8.65
N THR A 85 -12.22 -5.00 7.74
CA THR A 85 -10.77 -5.20 7.76
C THR A 85 -10.12 -3.87 7.37
N PRO A 86 -9.32 -3.25 8.26
CA PRO A 86 -8.67 -2.00 7.93
C PRO A 86 -7.78 -2.21 6.69
N PRO A 87 -7.71 -1.23 5.79
CA PRO A 87 -6.84 -1.32 4.63
C PRO A 87 -5.39 -1.53 5.09
N LYS A 88 -4.60 -2.26 4.29
CA LYS A 88 -3.19 -2.47 4.60
C LYS A 88 -2.46 -1.13 4.55
N GLU A 89 -2.08 -0.61 5.71
CA GLU A 89 -1.31 0.61 5.77
C GLU A 89 0.16 0.35 5.42
N LEU A 90 0.74 1.27 4.64
CA LEU A 90 2.19 1.37 4.52
C LEU A 90 2.73 2.16 5.71
N PRO A 91 3.91 1.81 6.23
CA PRO A 91 4.54 2.61 7.30
C PRO A 91 4.75 4.04 6.81
N GLU A 92 4.64 5.00 7.74
CA GLU A 92 4.59 6.44 7.42
C GLU A 92 5.83 6.94 6.69
N ILE A 93 7.01 6.37 6.99
CA ILE A 93 8.27 6.67 6.30
C ILE A 93 8.18 6.32 4.81
N VAL A 94 7.50 5.23 4.46
CA VAL A 94 7.31 4.83 3.05
C VAL A 94 6.34 5.77 2.35
N LYS A 95 5.34 6.31 3.05
CA LYS A 95 4.45 7.35 2.52
C LYS A 95 5.23 8.65 2.28
N PHE A 96 6.12 9.03 3.19
CA PHE A 96 7.00 10.19 3.08
C PHE A 96 7.97 10.06 1.91
N LEU A 97 8.71 8.95 1.81
CA LEU A 97 9.70 8.72 0.75
C LEU A 97 9.09 8.75 -0.67
N LYS A 98 7.83 8.30 -0.83
CA LYS A 98 7.13 8.43 -2.11
C LYS A 98 7.01 9.89 -2.58
N GLN A 99 6.90 10.83 -1.65
CA GLN A 99 6.85 12.27 -1.96
C GLN A 99 8.23 12.84 -2.36
N PHE A 100 9.34 12.18 -2.00
CA PHE A 100 10.69 12.61 -2.42
C PHE A 100 11.06 12.18 -3.84
N ILE A 101 10.33 11.22 -4.42
CA ILE A 101 10.52 10.74 -5.81
C ILE A 101 9.67 11.58 -6.77
N ASN A 102 9.45 12.86 -6.43
CA ASN A 102 8.86 13.80 -7.38
C ASN A 102 9.92 14.21 -8.41
N PRO A 103 9.56 14.40 -9.69
CA PRO A 103 10.52 14.63 -10.77
C PRO A 103 11.43 15.85 -10.49
N LEU A 104 10.88 16.88 -9.86
CA LEU A 104 11.65 18.05 -9.42
C LEU A 104 12.66 17.72 -8.30
N MET A 105 12.27 16.92 -7.30
CA MET A 105 13.18 16.51 -6.22
C MET A 105 14.28 15.58 -6.70
N LEU A 106 14.01 14.70 -7.66
CA LEU A 106 15.03 13.88 -8.29
C LEU A 106 16.07 14.74 -9.02
N LEU A 107 15.62 15.77 -9.75
CA LEU A 107 16.52 16.71 -10.42
C LEU A 107 17.43 17.44 -9.41
N LEU A 108 16.87 17.91 -8.30
CA LEU A 108 17.64 18.57 -7.24
C LEU A 108 18.61 17.63 -6.53
N LEU A 109 18.23 16.37 -6.31
CA LEU A 109 19.10 15.36 -5.71
C LEU A 109 20.31 15.09 -6.61
N VAL A 110 20.10 14.94 -7.92
CA VAL A 110 21.19 14.77 -8.90
C VAL A 110 22.11 16.00 -8.92
N ALA A 111 21.56 17.21 -8.91
CA ALA A 111 22.33 18.44 -8.85
C ALA A 111 23.16 18.54 -7.57
N GLY A 112 22.59 18.21 -6.41
CA GLY A 112 23.31 18.18 -5.14
C GLY A 112 24.47 17.18 -5.14
N VAL A 113 24.24 15.96 -5.64
CA VAL A 113 25.29 14.93 -5.78
C VAL A 113 26.39 15.41 -6.74
N LEU A 114 26.04 16.04 -7.86
CA LEU A 114 27.01 16.62 -8.80
C LEU A 114 27.86 17.73 -8.14
N CYS A 115 27.26 18.60 -7.33
CA CYS A 115 27.98 19.64 -6.59
C CYS A 115 28.96 19.05 -5.56
N PHE A 116 28.54 18.01 -4.82
CA PHE A 116 29.44 17.31 -3.89
C PHE A 116 30.59 16.61 -4.61
N MET A 117 30.32 15.98 -5.75
CA MET A 117 31.37 15.35 -6.57
C MET A 117 32.36 16.40 -7.09
N ALA A 118 31.89 17.52 -7.63
CA ALA A 118 32.75 18.61 -8.09
C ALA A 118 33.62 19.19 -6.96
N TYR A 119 33.03 19.40 -5.78
CA TYR A 119 33.77 19.84 -4.59
C TYR A 119 34.83 18.82 -4.14
N GLY A 120 34.51 17.53 -4.12
CA GLY A 120 35.48 16.49 -3.77
C GLY A 120 36.68 16.45 -4.72
N LEU A 121 36.47 16.69 -6.02
CA LEU A 121 37.54 16.80 -7.02
C LEU A 121 38.34 18.10 -6.89
N GLN A 122 37.71 19.22 -6.55
CA GLN A 122 38.42 20.48 -6.36
C GLN A 122 39.20 20.54 -5.04
N ALA A 123 38.67 19.93 -3.97
CA ALA A 123 39.34 19.78 -2.69
C ALA A 123 40.62 18.93 -2.78
N SER A 124 40.72 18.03 -3.77
CA SER A 124 41.92 17.26 -4.06
C SER A 124 42.91 17.96 -5.00
N GLY A 125 42.53 19.10 -5.60
CA GLY A 125 43.30 19.78 -6.65
C GLY A 125 43.70 21.24 -6.39
N GLN A 126 43.28 21.89 -5.30
CA GLN A 126 43.69 23.28 -5.02
C GLN A 126 45.12 23.36 -4.46
N GLN A 127 46.09 23.55 -5.37
CA GLN A 127 47.17 24.50 -5.09
C GLN A 127 46.57 25.91 -5.11
N ALA A 128 46.75 26.64 -4.02
CA ALA A 128 46.28 28.00 -3.86
C ALA A 128 46.93 28.91 -4.91
N VAL A 129 46.14 29.40 -5.88
CA VAL A 129 46.46 30.62 -6.60
C VAL A 129 45.66 31.76 -5.98
N ALA A 130 46.31 32.45 -5.03
CA ALA A 130 45.86 33.70 -4.50
C ALA A 130 45.98 34.80 -5.57
N GLY A 131 44.94 35.63 -5.75
CA GLY A 131 45.07 36.90 -6.46
C GLY A 131 43.76 37.67 -6.66
N PRO A 132 43.74 39.01 -6.50
CA PRO A 132 42.57 39.76 -6.02
C PRO A 132 42.02 40.74 -7.08
N SER A 133 40.80 40.55 -7.61
CA SER A 133 40.08 41.56 -8.41
C SER A 133 38.65 41.09 -8.74
N ALA A 134 37.73 41.17 -7.80
CA ALA A 134 36.30 41.10 -8.12
C ALA A 134 35.45 42.01 -7.21
N CYS A 135 36.09 42.97 -6.55
CA CYS A 135 35.45 44.25 -6.30
C CYS A 135 35.55 45.02 -7.62
N LEU A 136 34.47 45.68 -8.03
CA LEU A 136 34.29 46.50 -9.25
C LEU A 136 33.64 45.76 -10.43
N LEU A 137 32.45 46.28 -10.80
CA LEU A 137 31.55 45.97 -11.93
C LEU A 137 30.36 45.08 -11.54
N GLY A 138 29.14 45.57 -11.34
CA GLY A 138 28.61 46.92 -11.42
C GLY A 138 27.16 46.86 -10.95
N TRP A 139 26.82 47.64 -9.93
CA TRP A 139 25.45 47.98 -9.60
C TRP A 139 25.31 49.46 -9.95
N GLY A 140 24.60 49.72 -11.04
CA GLY A 140 24.20 51.02 -11.54
C GLY A 140 22.94 50.81 -12.36
#